data_AF-A0A962EIY6-F1
#
_entry.id   AF-A0A962EIY6-F1
#
_cell.length_a   1.000
_cell.length_b   1.000
_cell.length_c   1.000
_cell.angle_alpha   90.00
_cell.angle_beta   90.00
_cell.angle_gamma   90.00
#
_symmetry.space_group_name_H-M   'P 1'
#
loop_
_entity.id
_entity.type
_entity.pdbx_description
1 polymer ?
#
loop_
_entity_poly.entity_id
_entity_poly.type
_entity_poly.pdbx_seq_one_letter_code
_entity_poly.pdbx_strand_id
1 'polypeptide(L)'
;IIISDSLIDGWRTGLILRDGSARLDRAIFSNQVGGSSGGGIRLLGTAQLEGHSLQFINNGANQGGAMAVFENASWTLFGAPGLPTRFVGNGAVDAAGLGGAIYHNSTGSGSINDSPTDWGLVEFLDNSAATGSGTSQSHGGAIYVDSAPAAQLILRSPLVFSGNQAALDGGAIHLNRGHLRLDARVGE
;
A
#
# COMPACT_ATOMS: atom_id res chain seq x y z
N ILE A 1 -1.41 19.12 0.87
CA ILE A 1 -0.05 19.28 1.44
C ILE A 1 0.96 18.73 0.42
N ILE A 2 2.14 19.35 0.29
CA ILE A 2 3.24 18.80 -0.51
C ILE A 2 4.40 18.49 0.44
N ILE A 3 4.89 17.26 0.41
CA ILE A 3 6.09 16.83 1.16
C ILE A 3 7.06 16.25 0.13
N SER A 4 8.31 16.70 0.18
CA SER A 4 9.35 16.28 -0.76
C SER A 4 10.64 15.97 -0.03
N ASP A 5 11.38 14.96 -0.50
CA ASP A 5 12.74 14.63 -0.04
C ASP A 5 12.86 14.51 1.48
N SER A 6 11.92 13.77 2.07
CA SER A 6 11.74 13.72 3.53
C SER A 6 11.87 12.30 4.07
N LEU A 7 12.60 12.15 5.17
CA LEU A 7 12.63 10.93 5.98
C LEU A 7 11.65 11.07 7.15
N ILE A 8 10.69 10.15 7.23
CA ILE A 8 9.73 10.01 8.31
C ILE A 8 10.03 8.66 8.96
N ASP A 9 10.81 8.68 10.05
CA ASP A 9 11.33 7.48 10.73
C ASP A 9 10.94 7.46 12.21
N GLY A 10 10.58 6.28 12.71
CA GLY A 10 10.24 6.05 14.12
C GLY A 10 8.99 6.75 14.67
N TRP A 11 8.05 7.21 13.83
CA TRP A 11 6.79 7.74 14.36
C TRP A 11 5.83 6.59 14.67
N ARG A 12 4.90 6.83 15.59
CA ARG A 12 3.92 5.82 15.99
C ARG A 12 2.83 5.56 14.95
N THR A 13 2.60 6.49 14.01
CA THR A 13 1.48 6.41 13.06
C THR A 13 1.78 7.09 11.71
N GLY A 14 3.05 7.36 11.40
CA GLY A 14 3.46 8.07 10.18
C GLY A 14 2.59 9.28 9.82
N LEU A 15 2.09 9.35 8.59
CA LEU A 15 1.20 10.40 8.09
C LEU A 15 -0.28 9.97 8.10
N ILE A 16 -1.14 10.77 8.72
CA ILE A 16 -2.59 10.60 8.63
C ILE A 16 -3.18 11.72 7.78
N LEU A 17 -3.91 11.37 6.72
CA LEU A 17 -4.66 12.29 5.89
C LEU A 17 -6.16 11.99 6.01
N ARG A 18 -6.93 12.99 6.43
CA ARG A 18 -8.39 12.95 6.50
C ARG A 18 -8.94 14.11 5.68
N ASP A 19 -9.84 13.82 4.74
CA ASP A 19 -10.59 14.81 3.96
C ASP A 19 -9.69 15.92 3.36
N GLY A 20 -8.93 15.58 2.32
CA GLY A 20 -8.03 16.53 1.66
C GLY A 20 -7.05 15.83 0.71
N SER A 21 -6.16 16.60 0.10
CA SER A 21 -5.16 16.06 -0.84
C SER A 21 -3.73 16.21 -0.33
N ALA A 22 -2.91 15.21 -0.61
CA ALA A 22 -1.46 15.26 -0.41
C ALA A 22 -0.72 14.77 -1.66
N ARG A 23 0.38 15.46 -1.97
CA ARG A 23 1.39 14.99 -2.91
C ARG A 23 2.67 14.71 -2.15
N LEU A 24 3.19 13.49 -2.26
CA LEU A 24 4.44 13.07 -1.65
C LEU A 24 5.44 12.74 -2.76
N ASP A 25 6.66 13.25 -2.65
CA ASP A 25 7.68 13.09 -3.67
C ASP A 25 9.01 12.66 -3.01
N ARG A 26 9.53 11.48 -3.35
CA ARG A 26 10.76 10.92 -2.77
C ARG A 26 10.77 10.89 -1.24
N ALA A 27 9.62 10.63 -0.62
CA ALA A 27 9.52 10.47 0.83
C ALA A 27 9.78 9.01 1.25
N ILE A 28 10.43 8.86 2.39
CA ILE A 28 10.77 7.55 3.00
C ILE A 28 10.01 7.44 4.32
N PHE A 29 9.20 6.40 4.46
CA PHE A 29 8.55 5.98 5.69
C PHE A 29 9.19 4.69 6.17
N SER A 30 9.94 4.76 7.26
CA SER A 30 10.64 3.59 7.80
C SER A 30 10.34 3.34 9.27
N ASN A 31 10.33 2.06 9.64
CA ASN A 31 10.20 1.58 11.02
C ASN A 31 9.02 2.21 11.77
N GLN A 32 7.94 2.51 11.05
CA GLN A 32 6.72 3.03 11.64
C GLN A 32 5.96 1.85 12.21
N VAL A 33 6.10 1.63 13.51
CA VAL A 33 5.47 0.51 14.21
C VAL A 33 4.50 1.08 15.22
N GLY A 34 3.21 1.03 14.88
CA GLY A 34 2.17 1.47 15.80
C GLY A 34 0.81 1.71 15.14
N GLY A 35 -0.24 1.50 15.94
CA GLY A 35 -1.62 1.76 15.56
C GLY A 35 -2.35 0.57 14.93
N SER A 36 -3.66 0.73 14.77
CA SER A 36 -4.53 -0.29 14.18
C SER A 36 -4.32 -0.44 12.67
N SER A 37 -3.88 0.61 11.97
CA SER A 37 -3.85 0.60 10.50
C SER A 37 -2.89 1.64 9.93
N GLY A 38 -2.20 1.30 8.85
CA GLY A 38 -1.41 2.25 8.03
C GLY A 38 -0.17 2.75 8.75
N GLY A 39 0.79 1.87 9.01
CA GLY A 39 1.99 2.20 9.79
C GLY A 39 2.72 3.43 9.25
N GLY A 40 2.92 3.49 7.92
CA GLY A 40 3.45 4.66 7.24
C GLY A 40 2.41 5.73 6.91
N ILE A 41 1.32 5.36 6.23
CA ILE A 41 0.26 6.30 5.82
C ILE A 41 -1.12 5.74 6.12
N ARG A 42 -1.99 6.58 6.66
CA ARG A 42 -3.43 6.29 6.81
C ARG A 42 -4.29 7.32 6.12
N LEU A 43 -5.11 6.88 5.15
CA LEU A 43 -6.05 7.70 4.39
C LEU A 43 -7.50 7.45 4.85
N LEU A 44 -8.24 8.53 5.11
CA LEU A 44 -9.59 8.50 5.70
C LEU A 44 -10.52 9.49 4.98
N GLY A 45 -11.83 9.26 5.04
CA GLY A 45 -12.83 10.16 4.45
C GLY A 45 -12.71 10.23 2.94
N THR A 46 -12.60 11.44 2.41
CA THR A 46 -12.37 11.69 0.97
C THR A 46 -10.90 12.03 0.68
N ALA A 47 -9.97 11.52 1.48
CA ALA A 47 -8.54 11.79 1.29
C ALA A 47 -8.04 11.33 -0.10
N GLN A 48 -7.16 12.11 -0.71
CA GLN A 48 -6.54 11.82 -2.00
C GLN A 48 -5.02 11.89 -1.86
N LEU A 49 -4.34 10.79 -2.15
CA LEU A 49 -2.88 10.73 -2.14
C LEU A 49 -2.33 10.57 -3.54
N GLU A 50 -1.38 11.41 -3.90
CA GLU A 50 -0.51 11.22 -5.05
C GLU A 50 0.94 11.02 -4.56
N GLY A 51 1.52 9.85 -4.80
CA GLY A 51 2.86 9.50 -4.33
C GLY A 51 3.82 9.20 -5.47
N HIS A 52 5.01 9.79 -5.43
CA HIS A 52 6.06 9.63 -6.43
C HIS A 52 7.34 9.14 -5.77
N SER A 53 7.88 8.01 -6.25
CA SER A 53 9.15 7.42 -5.78
C SER A 53 9.22 7.25 -4.26
N LEU A 54 8.14 6.75 -3.65
CA LEU A 54 8.03 6.58 -2.20
C LEU A 54 8.70 5.29 -1.74
N GLN A 55 9.26 5.30 -0.53
CA GLN A 55 9.80 4.09 0.07
C GLN A 55 9.13 3.81 1.41
N PHE A 56 8.56 2.62 1.55
CA PHE A 56 7.96 2.11 2.78
C PHE A 56 8.77 0.90 3.23
N ILE A 57 9.51 1.05 4.33
CA ILE A 57 10.49 0.07 4.77
C ILE A 57 10.21 -0.36 6.21
N ASN A 58 9.98 -1.66 6.43
CA ASN A 58 9.81 -2.25 7.75
C ASN A 58 8.73 -1.57 8.61
N ASN A 59 7.63 -1.12 7.99
CA ASN A 59 6.51 -0.55 8.73
C ASN A 59 5.57 -1.66 9.21
N GLY A 60 4.93 -1.43 10.35
CA GLY A 60 4.08 -2.40 11.03
C GLY A 60 2.78 -1.79 11.56
N ALA A 61 1.66 -2.41 11.23
CA ALA A 61 0.32 -2.09 11.77
C ALA A 61 -0.57 -3.35 11.77
N ASN A 62 -1.80 -3.28 12.29
CA ASN A 62 -2.70 -4.46 12.22
C ASN A 62 -3.29 -4.65 10.82
N GLN A 63 -3.40 -3.57 10.05
CA GLN A 63 -3.92 -3.54 8.69
C GLN A 63 -3.10 -2.57 7.84
N GLY A 64 -2.55 -3.01 6.72
CA GLY A 64 -1.75 -2.13 5.86
C GLY A 64 -0.47 -1.71 6.56
N GLY A 65 0.53 -2.60 6.64
CA GLY A 65 1.76 -2.34 7.37
C GLY A 65 2.44 -1.04 6.94
N ALA A 66 2.43 -0.76 5.64
CA ALA A 66 2.83 0.54 5.09
C ALA A 66 1.67 1.53 4.98
N MET A 67 0.58 1.15 4.31
CA MET A 67 -0.52 2.05 4.00
C MET A 67 -1.89 1.41 4.24
N ALA A 68 -2.79 2.14 4.88
CA ALA A 68 -4.18 1.75 5.01
C ALA A 68 -5.12 2.84 4.50
N VAL A 69 -6.11 2.42 3.72
CA VAL A 69 -7.03 3.30 3.00
C VAL A 69 -8.46 2.91 3.32
N PHE A 70 -9.24 3.88 3.80
CA PHE A 70 -10.61 3.64 4.26
C PHE A 70 -11.64 4.56 3.59
N GLU A 71 -12.90 4.18 3.74
CA GLU A 71 -14.07 4.99 3.41
C GLU A 71 -14.15 5.31 1.91
N ASN A 72 -13.89 6.57 1.51
CA ASN A 72 -13.95 7.01 0.11
C ASN A 72 -12.60 7.57 -0.36
N ALA A 73 -11.52 7.27 0.38
CA ALA A 73 -10.20 7.78 0.07
C ALA A 73 -9.62 7.08 -1.17
N SER A 74 -8.88 7.84 -1.97
CA SER A 74 -8.21 7.33 -3.16
C SER A 74 -6.70 7.58 -3.11
N TRP A 75 -5.96 6.79 -3.88
CA TRP A 75 -4.52 6.91 -3.96
C TRP A 75 -3.99 6.51 -5.33
N THR A 76 -2.93 7.19 -5.74
CA THR A 76 -2.15 6.88 -6.93
C THR A 76 -0.67 6.92 -6.58
N LEU A 77 0.05 5.84 -6.90
CA LEU A 77 1.49 5.73 -6.69
C LEU A 77 2.22 5.55 -8.01
N PHE A 78 3.36 6.23 -8.13
CA PHE A 78 4.22 6.20 -9.31
C PHE A 78 5.63 5.78 -8.93
N GLY A 79 6.21 4.87 -9.69
CA GLY A 79 7.67 4.76 -9.75
C GLY A 79 8.24 5.76 -10.76
N ALA A 80 9.55 5.99 -10.71
CA ALA A 80 10.27 6.65 -11.78
C ALA A 80 11.52 5.85 -12.19
N PRO A 81 12.03 6.01 -13.43
CA PRO A 81 13.29 5.41 -13.84
C PRO A 81 14.43 5.76 -12.86
N GLY A 82 15.09 4.73 -12.30
CA GLY A 82 16.15 4.90 -11.29
C GLY A 82 15.67 5.29 -9.89
N LEU A 83 14.38 5.61 -9.71
CA LEU A 83 13.76 6.00 -8.44
C LEU A 83 12.41 5.27 -8.27
N PRO A 84 12.43 3.95 -8.03
CA PRO A 84 11.20 3.18 -7.90
C PRO A 84 10.44 3.56 -6.63
N THR A 85 9.13 3.30 -6.63
CA THR A 85 8.37 3.21 -5.38
C THR A 85 8.54 1.81 -4.81
N ARG A 86 8.84 1.70 -3.52
CA ARG A 86 9.15 0.42 -2.87
C ARG A 86 8.37 0.19 -1.61
N PHE A 87 7.88 -1.04 -1.45
CA PHE A 87 7.34 -1.59 -0.22
C PHE A 87 8.20 -2.78 0.18
N VAL A 88 9.03 -2.62 1.19
CA VAL A 88 10.02 -3.63 1.61
C VAL A 88 9.79 -4.01 3.08
N GLY A 89 9.57 -5.29 3.34
CA GLY A 89 9.52 -5.83 4.71
C GLY A 89 8.37 -5.27 5.57
N ASN A 90 7.31 -4.73 4.96
CA ASN A 90 6.19 -4.20 5.72
C ASN A 90 5.31 -5.35 6.22
N GLY A 91 4.81 -5.21 7.44
CA GLY A 91 4.09 -6.26 8.15
C GLY A 91 2.70 -5.83 8.63
N ALA A 92 1.69 -6.67 8.36
CA ALA A 92 0.44 -6.66 9.11
C ALA A 92 0.54 -7.71 10.23
N VAL A 93 0.67 -7.28 11.49
CA VAL A 93 1.28 -8.11 12.57
C VAL A 93 0.33 -8.65 13.65
N ASP A 94 -0.96 -8.35 13.58
CA ASP A 94 -1.95 -8.79 14.59
C ASP A 94 -2.92 -9.85 14.03
N ALA A 95 -3.81 -10.35 14.89
CA ALA A 95 -4.71 -11.47 14.60
C ALA A 95 -5.32 -11.37 13.19
N ALA A 96 -5.86 -10.22 12.80
CA ALA A 96 -6.50 -10.06 11.50
C ALA A 96 -5.55 -9.61 10.37
N GLY A 97 -4.23 -9.80 10.42
CA GLY A 97 -3.26 -9.22 9.47
C GLY A 97 -3.73 -9.08 8.00
N LEU A 98 -4.14 -7.87 7.60
CA LEU A 98 -4.65 -7.59 6.26
C LEU A 98 -3.68 -6.70 5.49
N GLY A 99 -3.21 -7.14 4.33
CA GLY A 99 -2.41 -6.28 3.44
C GLY A 99 -1.05 -5.94 4.06
N GLY A 100 -0.07 -6.83 3.95
CA GLY A 100 1.22 -6.64 4.64
C GLY A 100 1.89 -5.30 4.30
N ALA A 101 1.76 -4.84 3.06
CA ALA A 101 2.06 -3.46 2.68
C ALA A 101 0.81 -2.57 2.68
N ILE A 102 -0.16 -2.88 1.82
CA ILE A 102 -1.33 -2.02 1.56
C ILE A 102 -2.61 -2.74 1.94
N TYR A 103 -3.39 -2.11 2.82
CA TYR A 103 -4.78 -2.47 3.03
C TYR A 103 -5.70 -1.43 2.38
N HIS A 104 -6.54 -1.88 1.45
CA HIS A 104 -7.50 -1.03 0.77
C HIS A 104 -8.93 -1.46 1.08
N ASN A 105 -9.56 -0.73 1.99
CA ASN A 105 -10.97 -0.86 2.36
C ASN A 105 -11.68 0.48 2.13
N SER A 106 -11.63 0.93 0.89
CA SER A 106 -12.23 2.18 0.43
C SER A 106 -13.04 1.95 -0.83
N THR A 107 -14.09 2.73 -1.05
CA THR A 107 -14.82 2.77 -2.33
C THR A 107 -14.12 3.67 -3.35
N GLY A 108 -13.17 4.50 -2.92
CA GLY A 108 -12.27 5.25 -3.80
C GLY A 108 -11.28 4.33 -4.51
N SER A 109 -10.67 4.81 -5.59
CA SER A 109 -9.73 4.01 -6.38
C SER A 109 -8.35 3.89 -5.73
N GLY A 110 -7.72 2.74 -5.90
CA GLY A 110 -6.30 2.53 -5.67
C GLY A 110 -5.61 2.28 -7.01
N SER A 111 -4.50 2.96 -7.27
CA SER A 111 -3.84 2.86 -8.57
C SER A 111 -2.33 2.94 -8.49
N ILE A 112 -1.67 2.15 -9.32
CA ILE A 112 -0.22 2.14 -9.50
C ILE A 112 0.09 2.42 -10.97
N ASN A 113 0.97 3.39 -11.21
CA ASN A 113 1.41 3.82 -12.54
C ASN A 113 0.22 4.20 -13.47
N ASP A 114 -0.73 4.98 -12.95
CA ASP A 114 -1.95 5.40 -13.67
C ASP A 114 -1.77 6.57 -14.64
N SER A 115 -0.54 6.82 -15.08
CA SER A 115 -0.21 7.83 -16.08
C SER A 115 0.81 7.28 -17.06
N PRO A 116 0.56 7.24 -18.38
CA PRO A 116 1.47 6.68 -19.38
C PRO A 116 2.81 7.42 -19.49
N THR A 117 2.96 8.59 -18.87
CA THR A 117 4.20 9.38 -18.87
C THR A 117 5.14 9.04 -17.72
N ASP A 118 4.65 8.39 -16.66
CA ASP A 118 5.37 8.23 -15.38
C ASP A 118 5.42 6.75 -14.96
N TRP A 119 5.87 5.88 -15.86
CA TRP A 119 6.04 4.46 -15.59
C TRP A 119 7.47 4.17 -15.13
N GLY A 120 7.65 4.16 -13.82
CA GLY A 120 8.80 3.54 -13.19
C GLY A 120 8.40 2.30 -12.40
N LEU A 121 9.43 1.56 -12.02
CA LEU A 121 9.27 0.32 -11.29
C LEU A 121 8.59 0.56 -9.93
N VAL A 122 7.62 -0.28 -9.61
CA VAL A 122 7.01 -0.36 -8.28
C VAL A 122 7.19 -1.76 -7.73
N GLU A 123 7.80 -1.86 -6.56
CA GLU A 123 8.25 -3.14 -5.98
C GLU A 123 7.57 -3.42 -4.64
N PHE A 124 7.06 -4.64 -4.50
CA PHE A 124 6.61 -5.22 -3.24
C PHE A 124 7.51 -6.40 -2.91
N LEU A 125 8.42 -6.20 -1.96
CA LEU A 125 9.45 -7.15 -1.58
C LEU A 125 9.25 -7.57 -0.11
N ASP A 126 9.13 -8.87 0.11
CA ASP A 126 9.14 -9.48 1.45
C ASP A 126 8.11 -8.90 2.42
N ASN A 127 6.97 -8.41 1.91
CA ASN A 127 5.89 -7.93 2.76
C ASN A 127 5.09 -9.11 3.30
N SER A 128 4.60 -8.99 4.53
CA SER A 128 3.99 -10.10 5.25
C SER A 128 2.68 -9.72 5.88
N ALA A 129 1.63 -10.47 5.55
CA ALA A 129 0.44 -10.57 6.36
C ALA A 129 0.64 -11.80 7.25
N ALA A 130 1.01 -11.63 8.51
CA ALA A 130 1.32 -12.75 9.40
C ALA A 130 0.54 -12.66 10.71
N THR A 131 0.04 -13.80 11.17
CA THR A 131 -0.55 -13.90 12.50
C THR A 131 0.54 -14.19 13.54
N GLY A 132 0.61 -13.42 14.62
CA GLY A 132 1.35 -13.85 15.81
C GLY A 132 0.76 -15.06 16.54
N SER A 133 -0.47 -15.50 16.21
CA SER A 133 -1.21 -16.50 17.01
C SER A 133 -2.15 -17.46 16.23
N GLY A 134 -2.03 -17.58 14.91
CA GLY A 134 -2.47 -18.78 14.17
C GLY A 134 -3.97 -19.00 13.91
N THR A 135 -4.87 -18.03 14.09
CA THR A 135 -6.33 -18.28 13.89
C THR A 135 -7.13 -17.15 13.25
N SER A 136 -6.50 -16.16 12.62
CA SER A 136 -7.25 -14.98 12.19
C SER A 136 -6.79 -14.49 10.81
N GLN A 137 -7.75 -13.87 10.11
CA GLN A 137 -7.75 -13.54 8.68
C GLN A 137 -6.40 -12.95 8.24
N SER A 138 -5.65 -13.68 7.42
CA SER A 138 -4.31 -13.28 7.00
C SER A 138 -4.21 -13.38 5.49
N HIS A 139 -4.37 -12.24 4.83
CA HIS A 139 -4.58 -12.19 3.39
C HIS A 139 -3.77 -11.05 2.75
N GLY A 140 -3.29 -11.29 1.53
CA GLY A 140 -2.62 -10.26 0.74
C GLY A 140 -1.29 -9.83 1.34
N GLY A 141 -0.24 -10.65 1.23
CA GLY A 141 1.05 -10.36 1.87
C GLY A 141 1.65 -9.02 1.44
N ALA A 142 1.37 -8.58 0.22
CA ALA A 142 1.57 -7.21 -0.22
C ALA A 142 0.28 -6.38 -0.12
N ILE A 143 -0.76 -6.77 -0.86
CA ILE A 143 -1.98 -5.95 -1.01
C ILE A 143 -3.22 -6.77 -0.67
N TYR A 144 -4.06 -6.24 0.21
CA TYR A 144 -5.39 -6.78 0.47
C TYR A 144 -6.47 -5.75 0.15
N VAL A 145 -7.45 -6.15 -0.65
CA VAL A 145 -8.60 -5.33 -1.04
C VAL A 145 -9.88 -5.92 -0.47
N ASP A 146 -10.59 -5.13 0.33
CA ASP A 146 -11.79 -5.56 1.04
C ASP A 146 -12.83 -4.46 1.14
N SER A 147 -13.25 -3.94 -0.01
CA SER A 147 -14.30 -2.93 -0.08
C SER A 147 -15.39 -3.33 -1.05
N ALA A 148 -16.60 -2.83 -0.78
CA ALA A 148 -17.84 -3.08 -1.51
C ALA A 148 -17.65 -2.85 -3.04
N PRO A 149 -18.51 -3.40 -3.91
CA PRO A 149 -18.15 -3.88 -5.26
C PRO A 149 -17.62 -2.83 -6.26
N ALA A 150 -17.57 -1.55 -5.90
CA ALA A 150 -16.98 -0.48 -6.70
C ALA A 150 -15.48 -0.28 -6.51
N ALA A 151 -14.86 -0.87 -5.47
CA ALA A 151 -13.42 -0.68 -5.23
C ALA A 151 -12.60 -1.24 -6.41
N GLN A 152 -11.86 -0.36 -7.07
CA GLN A 152 -11.01 -0.71 -8.20
C GLN A 152 -9.55 -0.55 -7.80
N LEU A 153 -8.80 -1.66 -7.89
CA LEU A 153 -7.35 -1.65 -7.86
C LEU A 153 -6.85 -1.73 -9.29
N ILE A 154 -6.11 -0.72 -9.73
CA ILE A 154 -5.52 -0.69 -11.07
C ILE A 154 -4.00 -0.78 -10.92
N LEU A 155 -3.41 -1.84 -11.47
CA LEU A 155 -1.96 -2.05 -11.42
C LEU A 155 -1.42 -2.05 -12.85
N ARG A 156 -0.41 -1.21 -13.10
CA ARG A 156 0.26 -1.14 -14.40
C ARG A 156 1.74 -1.38 -14.30
N SER A 157 2.26 -2.16 -15.26
CA SER A 157 3.67 -2.50 -15.35
C SER A 157 4.54 -1.25 -15.56
N PRO A 158 5.82 -1.25 -15.11
CA PRO A 158 6.55 -2.37 -14.51
C PRO A 158 6.26 -2.57 -13.00
N LEU A 159 5.98 -3.82 -12.62
CA LEU A 159 5.66 -4.22 -11.25
C LEU A 159 6.46 -5.47 -10.84
N VAL A 160 6.92 -5.50 -9.60
CA VAL A 160 7.55 -6.69 -9.01
C VAL A 160 6.85 -7.03 -7.70
N PHE A 161 6.45 -8.29 -7.57
CA PHE A 161 6.01 -8.90 -6.31
C PHE A 161 6.92 -10.09 -6.02
N SER A 162 7.78 -9.98 -5.01
CA SER A 162 8.73 -11.03 -4.63
C SER A 162 8.74 -11.25 -3.12
N GLY A 163 8.81 -12.51 -2.69
CA GLY A 163 8.93 -12.88 -1.28
C GLY A 163 7.74 -12.51 -0.38
N ASN A 164 6.66 -11.94 -0.93
CA ASN A 164 5.47 -11.57 -0.16
C ASN A 164 4.72 -12.82 0.33
N GLN A 165 4.27 -12.77 1.58
CA GLN A 165 3.68 -13.92 2.26
C GLN A 165 2.39 -13.56 2.98
N ALA A 166 1.41 -14.46 2.91
CA ALA A 166 0.18 -14.43 3.69
C ALA A 166 -0.05 -15.81 4.30
N ALA A 167 -0.59 -15.87 5.52
CA ALA A 167 -0.82 -17.15 6.19
C ALA A 167 -2.04 -17.91 5.66
N LEU A 168 -3.04 -17.22 5.08
CA LEU A 168 -4.22 -17.87 4.47
C LEU A 168 -4.21 -17.75 2.95
N ASP A 169 -4.49 -16.56 2.39
CA ASP A 169 -4.75 -16.42 0.96
C ASP A 169 -4.00 -15.25 0.30
N GLY A 170 -3.69 -15.43 -0.99
CA GLY A 170 -3.14 -14.41 -1.87
C GLY A 170 -1.77 -13.91 -1.39
N GLY A 171 -0.78 -14.80 -1.41
CA GLY A 171 0.59 -14.55 -0.91
C GLY A 171 1.14 -13.16 -1.24
N ALA A 172 0.92 -12.64 -2.45
CA ALA A 172 1.14 -11.23 -2.77
C ALA A 172 -0.15 -10.39 -2.70
N ILE A 173 -1.14 -10.71 -3.53
CA ILE A 173 -2.37 -9.93 -3.63
C ILE A 173 -3.56 -10.82 -3.30
N HIS A 174 -4.46 -10.33 -2.47
CA HIS A 174 -5.78 -10.94 -2.26
C HIS A 174 -6.89 -9.91 -2.42
N LEU A 175 -7.91 -10.30 -3.17
CA LEU A 175 -9.12 -9.52 -3.40
C LEU A 175 -10.29 -10.25 -2.75
N ASN A 176 -10.71 -9.79 -1.57
CA ASN A 176 -11.89 -10.35 -0.93
C ASN A 176 -13.16 -9.81 -1.60
N ARG A 177 -13.14 -8.50 -1.89
CA ARG A 177 -14.19 -7.78 -2.59
C ARG A 177 -13.56 -6.71 -3.50
N GLY A 178 -14.22 -6.39 -4.61
CA GLY A 178 -13.77 -5.40 -5.59
C GLY A 178 -13.21 -6.01 -6.88
N HIS A 179 -12.60 -5.17 -7.72
CA HIS A 179 -12.08 -5.55 -9.03
C HIS A 179 -10.60 -5.16 -9.17
N LEU A 180 -9.81 -6.09 -9.72
CA LEU A 180 -8.45 -5.83 -10.14
C LEU A 180 -8.41 -5.65 -11.65
N ARG A 181 -7.79 -4.56 -12.09
CA ARG A 181 -7.41 -4.33 -13.48
C ARG A 181 -5.89 -4.36 -13.58
N LEU A 182 -5.39 -5.25 -14.43
CA LEU A 182 -3.97 -5.33 -14.77
C LEU A 182 -3.81 -4.81 -16.20
N ASP A 183 -3.02 -3.76 -16.39
CA ASP A 183 -2.61 -3.33 -17.73
C ASP A 183 -1.09 -3.43 -17.85
N ALA A 184 -0.61 -4.14 -18.86
CA ALA A 184 0.81 -4.16 -19.20
C ALA A 184 1.15 -3.03 -20.18
N ARG A 185 2.43 -2.64 -20.22
CA ARG A 185 2.94 -1.80 -21.30
C ARG A 185 2.81 -2.53 -22.61
N VAL A 186 2.46 -1.80 -23.66
CA VAL A 186 2.62 -2.32 -25.02
C VAL A 186 4.10 -2.66 -25.21
N GLY A 187 4.40 -3.95 -25.37
CA GLY A 187 5.77 -4.46 -25.52
C GLY A 187 6.37 -5.17 -24.29
N GLU A 188 5.61 -5.31 -23.20
CA GLU A 188 5.90 -6.19 -22.05
C GLU A 188 4.92 -7.36 -21.96
#